data_AF-A0A7L3VCT4-F1
#
_entry.id   AF-A0A7L3VCT4-F1
#
_cell.length_a   1.000
_cell.length_b   1.000
_cell.length_c   1.000
_cell.angle_alpha   90.00
_cell.angle_beta   90.00
_cell.angle_gamma   90.00
#
_symmetry.space_group_name_H-M   'P 1'
#
loop_
_entity.id
_entity.type
_entity.pdbx_description
1 polymer ?
#
loop_
_entity_poly.entity_id
_entity_poly.type
_entity_poly.pdbx_seq_one_letter_code
_entity_poly.pdbx_strand_id
1 'polypeptide(L)'
;CPRPPEVLFATLNVDKKVYEVGEEVEYTCRPGFMPNSGQRKYTCLPTGKWAFNTLLCLPKRCPPPPPLQNGKMDFEEFQYQSTVTFSCDPGYNLVGSRTSQCMADGKWTGTFPHCQPVTCAPPSLPEFGVISFRRLHPGNVSYFLDTVQFECVPPLALIGNETATCMANGTWSSIPVCKVVTCPTPTGIENGFIDFAVRRTYHYNESVSFGCQTGFVMEGSKHSRCENTGNWSTKPVCRAPCKIPVKKAVVLYNGEKKRVQNDLKDGILHGETVSFFCKNKEKSCAYTVDVACVDGNFTLPACFK
;
A
#
# COMPACT_ATOMS: atom_id res chain seq x y z
N CYS A 1 -15.58 -27.06 70.01
CA CYS A 1 -16.00 -26.25 68.85
C CYS A 1 -16.47 -27.15 67.72
N PRO A 2 -17.45 -26.72 66.88
CA PRO A 2 -17.82 -27.40 65.63
C PRO A 2 -16.68 -27.31 64.60
N ARG A 3 -16.85 -27.89 63.40
CA ARG A 3 -15.90 -27.73 62.29
C ARG A 3 -15.57 -26.23 62.04
N PRO A 4 -14.28 -25.86 61.94
CA PRO A 4 -13.86 -24.49 61.66
C PRO A 4 -14.49 -23.93 60.37
N PRO A 5 -14.71 -22.59 60.27
CA PRO A 5 -15.17 -21.95 59.04
C PRO A 5 -14.28 -22.26 57.84
N GLU A 6 -14.85 -22.38 56.64
CA GLU A 6 -14.05 -22.60 55.45
C GLU A 6 -13.28 -21.33 55.05
N VAL A 7 -12.01 -21.49 54.71
CA VAL A 7 -11.17 -20.43 54.11
C VAL A 7 -10.91 -20.81 52.66
N LEU A 8 -11.33 -19.96 51.72
CA LEU A 8 -11.16 -20.19 50.28
C LEU A 8 -9.68 -20.40 49.94
N PHE A 9 -9.42 -21.39 49.09
CA PHE A 9 -8.07 -21.79 48.64
C PHE A 9 -7.12 -22.22 49.76
N ALA A 10 -7.64 -22.60 50.93
CA ALA A 10 -6.86 -23.19 52.01
C ALA A 10 -7.15 -24.69 52.20
N THR A 11 -6.34 -25.31 53.05
CA THR A 11 -6.50 -26.66 53.57
C THR A 11 -6.26 -26.62 55.08
N LEU A 12 -6.96 -27.46 55.82
CA LEU A 12 -6.83 -27.55 57.27
C LEU A 12 -5.89 -28.70 57.62
N ASN A 13 -4.98 -28.49 58.56
CA ASN A 13 -4.02 -29.52 58.99
C ASN A 13 -4.70 -30.73 59.67
N VAL A 14 -5.78 -30.52 60.41
CA VAL A 14 -6.53 -31.55 61.13
C VAL A 14 -8.02 -31.27 60.93
N ASP A 15 -8.74 -32.20 60.29
CA ASP A 15 -10.16 -32.05 59.97
C ASP A 15 -11.04 -33.04 60.77
N LYS A 16 -11.53 -32.58 61.93
CA LYS A 16 -12.49 -33.29 62.80
C LYS A 16 -13.90 -32.69 62.69
N LYS A 17 -14.90 -33.48 63.09
CA LYS A 17 -16.29 -32.99 63.25
C LYS A 17 -16.48 -32.14 64.52
N VAL A 18 -15.70 -32.42 65.57
CA VAL A 18 -15.76 -31.75 66.88
C VAL A 18 -14.33 -31.62 67.45
N TYR A 19 -14.06 -30.51 68.12
CA TYR A 19 -12.76 -30.15 68.71
C TYR A 19 -12.92 -29.77 70.19
N GLU A 20 -11.97 -30.15 71.04
CA GLU A 20 -11.97 -29.76 72.45
C GLU A 20 -11.59 -28.29 72.65
N VAL A 21 -11.97 -27.71 73.81
CA VAL A 21 -11.58 -26.35 74.18
C VAL A 21 -10.06 -26.27 74.34
N GLY A 22 -9.45 -25.25 73.74
CA GLY A 22 -7.99 -25.09 73.70
C GLY A 22 -7.29 -25.80 72.56
N GLU A 23 -7.98 -26.64 71.76
CA GLU A 23 -7.39 -27.20 70.54
C GLU A 23 -7.08 -26.11 69.51
N GLU A 24 -5.94 -26.26 68.83
CA GLU A 24 -5.50 -25.40 67.74
C GLU A 24 -5.57 -26.12 66.40
N VAL A 25 -6.05 -25.42 65.38
CA VAL A 25 -6.00 -25.84 63.98
C VAL A 25 -5.22 -24.81 63.17
N GLU A 26 -4.53 -25.26 62.13
CA GLU A 26 -3.74 -24.40 61.25
C GLU A 26 -4.19 -24.52 59.80
N TYR A 27 -4.45 -23.38 59.18
CA TYR A 27 -4.75 -23.30 57.75
C TYR A 27 -3.47 -23.13 56.95
N THR A 28 -3.35 -23.92 55.88
CA THR A 28 -2.30 -23.80 54.88
C THR A 28 -2.92 -23.47 53.53
N CYS A 29 -2.49 -22.37 52.90
CA CYS A 29 -2.93 -22.02 51.54
C CYS A 29 -2.47 -23.08 50.54
N ARG A 30 -3.35 -23.39 49.57
CA ARG A 30 -3.07 -24.33 48.48
C ARG A 30 -1.93 -23.80 47.59
N PRO A 31 -1.23 -24.67 46.83
CA PRO A 31 -0.22 -24.24 45.86
C PRO A 31 -0.75 -23.16 44.91
N GLY A 32 0.06 -22.13 44.66
CA GLY A 32 -0.34 -20.97 43.87
C GLY A 32 -1.03 -19.86 44.65
N PHE A 33 -1.28 -20.05 45.94
CA PHE A 33 -1.82 -19.02 46.83
C PHE A 33 -0.84 -18.69 47.95
N MET A 34 -0.89 -17.44 48.43
CA MET A 34 -0.13 -16.96 49.58
C MET A 34 -1.09 -16.32 50.59
N PRO A 35 -0.83 -16.48 51.90
CA PRO A 35 -1.67 -15.89 52.91
C PRO A 35 -1.42 -14.38 53.04
N ASN A 36 -2.48 -13.65 53.36
CA ASN A 36 -2.38 -12.27 53.84
C ASN A 36 -1.75 -12.20 55.25
N SER A 37 -1.73 -11.02 55.85
CA SER A 37 -1.19 -10.78 57.20
C SER A 37 -2.03 -11.39 58.35
N GLY A 38 -3.04 -12.21 58.04
CA GLY A 38 -3.86 -12.90 59.03
C GLY A 38 -3.10 -14.02 59.75
N GLN A 39 -3.54 -14.34 60.96
CA GLN A 39 -3.00 -15.49 61.70
C GLN A 39 -3.40 -16.79 61.00
N ARG A 40 -2.51 -17.80 61.01
CA ARG A 40 -2.78 -19.10 60.39
C ARG A 40 -3.32 -20.13 61.37
N LYS A 41 -3.05 -19.93 62.66
CA LYS A 41 -3.47 -20.78 63.76
C LYS A 41 -4.73 -20.22 64.42
N TYR A 42 -5.66 -21.12 64.70
CA TYR A 42 -6.97 -20.80 65.27
C TYR A 42 -7.24 -21.70 66.45
N THR A 43 -7.59 -21.11 67.58
CA THR A 43 -7.84 -21.82 68.83
C THR A 43 -9.33 -21.90 69.13
N CYS A 44 -9.80 -23.05 69.62
CA CYS A 44 -11.14 -23.21 70.13
C CYS A 44 -11.28 -22.53 71.50
N LEU A 45 -12.09 -21.47 71.59
CA LEU A 45 -12.23 -20.69 72.82
C LEU A 45 -13.11 -21.43 73.86
N PRO A 46 -13.00 -21.09 75.16
CA PRO A 46 -13.86 -21.66 76.22
C PRO A 46 -15.36 -21.49 75.99
N THR A 47 -15.75 -20.53 75.14
CA THR A 47 -17.14 -20.31 74.70
C THR A 47 -17.65 -21.37 73.72
N GLY A 48 -16.82 -22.32 73.31
CA GLY A 48 -17.15 -23.32 72.29
C GLY A 48 -17.17 -22.77 70.85
N LYS A 49 -16.73 -21.53 70.65
CA LYS A 49 -16.62 -20.85 69.34
C LYS A 49 -15.15 -20.68 68.94
N TRP A 50 -14.88 -20.66 67.64
CA TRP A 50 -13.56 -20.34 67.11
C TRP A 50 -13.23 -18.85 67.27
N ALA A 51 -11.95 -18.53 67.48
CA ALA A 51 -11.45 -17.16 67.38
C ALA A 51 -11.69 -16.58 65.96
N PHE A 52 -11.79 -15.25 65.87
CA PHE A 52 -12.07 -14.57 64.61
C PHE A 52 -10.94 -14.78 63.60
N ASN A 53 -11.29 -15.27 62.40
CA ASN A 53 -10.35 -15.59 61.32
C ASN A 53 -10.31 -14.50 60.26
N THR A 54 -9.13 -13.90 60.09
CA THR A 54 -8.85 -12.86 59.09
C THR A 54 -7.98 -13.37 57.94
N LEU A 55 -7.64 -14.65 57.92
CA LEU A 55 -6.80 -15.26 56.91
C LEU A 55 -7.51 -15.29 55.56
N LEU A 56 -6.83 -14.75 54.56
CA LEU A 56 -7.21 -14.85 53.15
C LEU A 56 -6.04 -15.46 52.38
N CYS A 57 -6.32 -16.48 51.56
CA CYS A 57 -5.37 -17.02 50.61
C CYS A 57 -5.55 -16.32 49.26
N LEU A 58 -4.60 -15.46 48.91
CA LEU A 58 -4.60 -14.67 47.68
C LEU A 58 -3.72 -15.33 46.62
N PRO A 59 -4.06 -15.30 45.33
CA PRO A 59 -3.21 -15.85 44.28
C PRO A 59 -1.81 -15.23 44.31
N LYS A 60 -0.78 -16.05 44.14
CA LYS A 60 0.58 -15.56 43.95
C LYS A 60 0.66 -14.75 42.66
N ARG A 61 1.48 -13.69 42.68
CA ARG A 61 1.73 -12.85 41.52
C ARG A 61 3.08 -13.17 40.90
N CYS A 62 3.08 -13.33 39.59
CA CYS A 62 4.30 -13.38 38.80
C CYS A 62 4.83 -11.96 38.54
N PRO A 63 6.16 -11.80 38.36
CA PRO A 63 6.74 -10.51 38.02
C PRO A 63 6.22 -10.03 36.65
N PRO A 64 5.98 -8.72 36.45
CA PRO A 64 5.62 -8.21 35.13
C PRO A 64 6.64 -8.65 34.06
N PRO A 65 6.20 -9.21 32.92
CA PRO A 65 7.11 -9.54 31.82
C PRO A 65 7.86 -8.31 31.29
N PRO A 66 9.09 -8.47 30.77
CA PRO A 66 9.81 -7.38 30.13
C PRO A 66 9.09 -6.93 28.85
N PRO A 67 9.22 -5.66 28.44
CA PRO A 67 8.64 -5.17 27.17
C PRO A 67 9.14 -5.98 25.96
N LEU A 68 8.22 -6.43 25.12
CA LEU A 68 8.53 -7.08 23.85
C LEU A 68 8.81 -6.03 22.77
N GLN A 69 10.06 -5.88 22.37
CA GLN A 69 10.45 -4.97 21.29
C GLN A 69 9.92 -5.47 19.94
N ASN A 70 9.37 -4.57 19.11
CA ASN A 70 8.74 -4.90 17.81
C ASN A 70 7.63 -5.95 17.94
N GLY A 71 6.84 -5.85 19.00
CA GLY A 71 5.73 -6.75 19.27
C GLY A 71 4.78 -6.23 20.33
N LYS A 72 3.79 -7.06 20.65
CA LYS A 72 2.71 -6.77 21.59
C LYS A 72 2.50 -7.95 22.52
N MET A 73 2.17 -7.62 23.77
CA MET A 73 1.80 -8.58 24.81
C MET A 73 0.33 -8.37 25.15
N ASP A 74 -0.43 -9.45 25.16
CA ASP A 74 -1.83 -9.47 25.54
C ASP A 74 -1.99 -10.23 26.86
N PHE A 75 -2.61 -9.59 27.85
CA PHE A 75 -2.76 -10.11 29.20
C PHE A 75 -3.89 -9.38 29.96
N GLU A 76 -4.53 -10.08 30.89
CA GLU A 76 -5.50 -9.49 31.82
C GLU A 76 -4.85 -9.18 33.17
N GLU A 77 -4.13 -10.16 33.73
CA GLU A 77 -3.45 -10.06 35.03
C GLU A 77 -2.16 -10.90 35.06
N PHE A 78 -1.40 -10.79 36.15
CA PHE A 78 -0.17 -11.55 36.38
C PHE A 78 -0.27 -12.47 37.62
N GLN A 79 -1.44 -13.08 37.84
CA GLN A 79 -1.68 -13.95 38.99
C GLN A 79 -1.54 -15.42 38.61
N TYR A 80 -1.46 -16.31 39.60
CA TYR A 80 -1.42 -17.76 39.37
C TYR A 80 -2.52 -18.20 38.39
N GLN A 81 -2.13 -19.00 37.39
CA GLN A 81 -2.93 -19.45 36.24
C GLN A 81 -3.20 -18.41 35.14
N SER A 82 -2.89 -17.12 35.35
CA SER A 82 -2.94 -16.12 34.27
C SER A 82 -1.96 -16.48 33.15
N THR A 83 -2.35 -16.17 31.90
CA THR A 83 -1.56 -16.43 30.70
C THR A 83 -1.30 -15.11 29.97
N VAL A 84 -0.07 -14.92 29.51
CA VAL A 84 0.34 -13.80 28.65
C VAL A 84 0.59 -14.35 27.26
N THR A 85 0.02 -13.70 26.24
CA THR A 85 0.21 -14.05 24.83
C THR A 85 1.10 -13.02 24.15
N PHE A 86 2.11 -13.49 23.42
CA PHE A 86 3.09 -12.67 22.72
C PHE A 86 2.83 -12.70 21.21
N SER A 87 2.95 -11.55 20.58
CA SER A 87 2.84 -11.38 19.12
C SER A 87 3.88 -10.38 18.63
N CYS A 88 4.43 -10.58 17.44
CA CYS A 88 5.36 -9.63 16.84
C CYS A 88 4.64 -8.72 15.86
N ASP A 89 5.17 -7.52 15.67
CA ASP A 89 4.69 -6.58 14.67
C ASP A 89 4.94 -7.12 13.25
N PRO A 90 4.19 -6.66 12.23
CA PRO A 90 4.43 -7.06 10.84
C PRO A 90 5.88 -6.85 10.41
N GLY A 91 6.48 -7.87 9.79
CA GLY A 91 7.91 -7.86 9.44
C GLY A 91 8.84 -8.43 10.51
N TYR A 92 8.30 -8.99 11.59
CA TYR A 92 9.05 -9.70 12.61
C TYR A 92 8.48 -11.09 12.90
N ASN A 93 9.36 -12.06 13.12
CA ASN A 93 9.02 -13.42 13.51
C ASN A 93 9.22 -13.61 15.01
N LEU A 94 8.26 -14.28 15.66
CA LEU A 94 8.35 -14.63 17.07
C LEU A 94 9.28 -15.82 17.27
N VAL A 95 10.36 -15.62 18.03
CA VAL A 95 11.32 -16.66 18.39
C VAL A 95 11.12 -17.01 19.87
N GLY A 96 10.65 -18.22 20.14
CA GLY A 96 10.32 -18.72 21.47
C GLY A 96 8.84 -19.10 21.62
N SER A 97 8.38 -19.25 22.86
CA SER A 97 6.99 -19.61 23.15
C SER A 97 6.05 -18.43 22.91
N ARG A 98 4.91 -18.69 22.25
CA ARG A 98 3.84 -17.70 22.06
C ARG A 98 3.13 -17.34 23.35
N THR A 99 3.15 -18.23 24.34
CA THR A 99 2.43 -18.03 25.60
C THR A 99 3.33 -18.33 26.79
N SER A 100 3.08 -17.65 27.89
CA SER A 100 3.67 -17.99 29.18
C SER A 100 2.59 -17.94 30.28
N GLN A 101 2.59 -18.94 31.15
CA GLN A 101 1.61 -19.08 32.23
C GLN A 101 2.27 -18.85 33.59
N CYS A 102 1.55 -18.19 34.51
CA CYS A 102 2.01 -17.98 35.87
C CYS A 102 1.77 -19.22 36.73
N MET A 103 2.86 -19.81 37.23
CA MET A 103 2.85 -21.09 37.93
C MET A 103 2.66 -20.94 39.45
N ALA A 104 2.44 -22.07 40.12
CA ALA A 104 2.13 -22.11 41.55
C ALA A 104 3.26 -21.62 42.47
N ASP A 105 4.47 -21.49 41.93
CA ASP A 105 5.64 -20.91 42.59
C ASP A 105 5.76 -19.39 42.40
N GLY A 106 4.85 -18.77 41.63
CA GLY A 106 4.89 -17.34 41.31
C GLY A 106 5.88 -17.01 40.19
N LYS A 107 6.23 -17.98 39.34
CA LYS A 107 7.10 -17.77 38.17
C LYS A 107 6.39 -18.08 36.87
N TRP A 108 6.81 -17.41 35.81
CA TRP A 108 6.37 -17.66 34.45
C TRP A 108 6.95 -18.97 33.90
N THR A 109 6.19 -19.67 33.06
CA THR A 109 6.70 -20.85 32.33
C THR A 109 7.67 -20.44 31.22
N GLY A 110 8.80 -21.14 31.16
CA GLY A 110 9.78 -20.97 30.08
C GLY A 110 10.46 -19.60 30.08
N THR A 111 11.10 -19.28 28.96
CA THR A 111 11.73 -17.97 28.72
C THR A 111 10.83 -17.10 27.85
N PHE A 112 10.85 -15.79 28.09
CA PHE A 112 10.11 -14.85 27.24
C PHE A 112 10.65 -14.86 25.81
N PRO A 113 9.76 -14.79 24.80
CA PRO A 113 10.19 -14.76 23.41
C PRO A 113 10.80 -13.40 23.04
N HIS A 114 11.41 -13.34 21.87
CA HIS A 114 11.82 -12.09 21.24
C HIS A 114 11.39 -12.06 19.77
N CYS A 115 11.34 -10.86 19.20
CA CYS A 115 10.96 -10.65 17.80
C CYS A 115 12.21 -10.43 16.95
N GLN A 116 12.39 -11.28 15.93
CA GLN A 116 13.51 -11.20 14.99
C GLN A 116 13.02 -10.65 13.64
N PRO A 117 13.77 -9.73 12.98
CA PRO A 117 13.38 -9.22 11.67
C PRO A 117 13.17 -10.33 10.64
N VAL A 118 12.10 -10.23 9.86
CA VAL A 118 11.87 -11.07 8.68
C VAL A 118 12.89 -10.72 7.63
N THR A 119 13.50 -11.75 7.05
CA THR A 119 14.45 -11.63 5.96
C THR A 119 13.99 -12.47 4.77
N CYS A 120 14.22 -11.96 3.57
CA CYS A 120 13.99 -12.68 2.32
C CYS A 120 15.33 -13.15 1.74
N ALA A 121 15.35 -14.40 1.26
CA ALA A 121 16.42 -14.87 0.40
C ALA A 121 16.49 -14.04 -0.90
N PRO A 122 17.61 -13.98 -1.62
CA PRO A 122 17.67 -13.32 -2.92
C PRO A 122 16.55 -13.81 -3.84
N PRO A 123 15.83 -12.92 -4.54
CA PRO A 123 14.74 -13.34 -5.43
C PRO A 123 15.28 -14.16 -6.60
N SER A 124 14.50 -15.12 -7.08
CA SER A 124 14.82 -15.84 -8.31
C SER A 124 14.77 -14.89 -9.51
N LEU A 125 15.77 -14.95 -10.38
CA LEU A 125 15.76 -14.20 -11.62
C LEU A 125 14.82 -14.87 -12.63
N PRO A 126 13.92 -14.12 -13.28
CA PRO A 126 13.18 -14.67 -14.41
C PRO A 126 14.12 -14.96 -15.57
N GLU A 127 13.77 -15.96 -16.40
CA GLU A 127 14.53 -16.28 -17.60
C GLU A 127 14.61 -15.04 -18.52
N PHE A 128 15.81 -14.69 -18.99
CA PHE A 128 16.09 -13.46 -19.73
C PHE A 128 15.73 -12.15 -19.00
N GLY A 129 15.58 -12.20 -17.68
CA GLY A 129 15.41 -11.03 -16.82
C GLY A 129 16.64 -10.73 -15.98
N VAL A 130 16.80 -9.46 -15.64
CA VAL A 130 17.87 -8.95 -14.77
C VAL A 130 17.27 -8.11 -13.65
N ILE A 131 18.00 -8.00 -12.53
CA ILE A 131 17.67 -7.02 -11.49
C ILE A 131 18.28 -5.69 -11.93
N SER A 132 17.43 -4.71 -12.27
CA SER A 132 17.85 -3.37 -12.64
C SER A 132 18.18 -2.52 -11.41
N PHE A 133 17.46 -2.74 -10.30
CA PHE A 133 17.71 -2.03 -9.06
C PHE A 133 17.33 -2.87 -7.84
N ARG A 134 18.14 -2.78 -6.78
CA ARG A 134 17.81 -3.28 -5.45
C ARG A 134 18.51 -2.45 -4.38
N ARG A 135 17.88 -2.33 -3.21
CA ARG A 135 18.56 -1.81 -2.01
C ARG A 135 19.52 -2.86 -1.44
N LEU A 136 20.75 -2.44 -1.16
CA LEU A 136 21.78 -3.28 -0.57
C LEU A 136 21.87 -2.96 0.92
N HIS A 137 21.53 -3.94 1.75
CA HIS A 137 21.84 -3.89 3.18
C HIS A 137 23.16 -4.64 3.48
N PRO A 138 23.83 -4.31 4.59
CA PRO A 138 25.00 -5.07 5.05
C PRO A 138 24.70 -6.57 5.10
N GLY A 139 25.60 -7.38 4.57
CA GLY A 139 25.44 -8.83 4.49
C GLY A 139 24.58 -9.34 3.33
N ASN A 140 24.18 -8.48 2.37
CA ASN A 140 23.36 -8.86 1.21
C ASN A 140 22.00 -9.50 1.59
N VAL A 141 21.39 -9.01 2.67
CA VAL A 141 20.10 -9.47 3.17
C VAL A 141 19.00 -8.49 2.75
N SER A 142 17.81 -8.99 2.42
CA SER A 142 16.62 -8.16 2.21
C SER A 142 15.66 -8.30 3.38
N TYR A 143 15.11 -7.19 3.85
CA TYR A 143 14.16 -7.13 4.97
C TYR A 143 12.72 -6.91 4.48
N PHE A 144 11.76 -7.08 5.38
CA PHE A 144 10.35 -6.79 5.09
C PHE A 144 10.16 -5.40 4.45
N LEU A 145 9.36 -5.36 3.37
CA LEU A 145 9.10 -4.19 2.52
C LEU A 145 10.26 -3.73 1.63
N ASP A 146 11.42 -4.40 1.65
CA ASP A 146 12.43 -4.15 0.62
C ASP A 146 11.89 -4.48 -0.76
N THR A 147 12.31 -3.69 -1.74
CA THR A 147 11.87 -3.81 -3.13
C THR A 147 13.04 -4.07 -4.06
N VAL A 148 12.75 -4.86 -5.09
CA VAL A 148 13.66 -5.20 -6.19
C VAL A 148 12.94 -4.91 -7.50
N GLN A 149 13.59 -4.20 -8.40
CA GLN A 149 13.12 -3.94 -9.75
C GLN A 149 13.76 -4.89 -10.74
N PHE A 150 12.94 -5.36 -11.67
CA PHE A 150 13.35 -6.24 -12.75
C PHE A 150 13.24 -5.53 -14.10
N GLU A 151 14.12 -5.91 -15.01
CA GLU A 151 14.08 -5.51 -16.40
C GLU A 151 14.30 -6.76 -17.28
N CYS A 152 13.67 -6.80 -18.45
CA CYS A 152 13.87 -7.88 -19.40
C CYS A 152 14.95 -7.50 -20.41
N VAL A 153 15.76 -8.48 -20.80
CA VAL A 153 16.72 -8.30 -21.88
C VAL A 153 15.96 -7.99 -23.17
N PRO A 154 16.32 -6.94 -23.93
CA PRO A 154 15.68 -6.64 -25.20
C PRO A 154 15.77 -7.82 -26.19
N PRO A 155 14.72 -8.10 -26.99
CA PRO A 155 13.46 -7.35 -27.15
C PRO A 155 12.28 -7.93 -26.35
N LEU A 156 12.53 -8.63 -25.22
CA LEU A 156 11.46 -9.25 -24.45
C LEU A 156 10.67 -8.21 -23.64
N ALA A 157 9.36 -8.43 -23.52
CA ALA A 157 8.47 -7.63 -22.70
C ALA A 157 8.34 -8.21 -21.29
N LEU A 158 8.30 -7.32 -20.30
CA LEU A 158 8.01 -7.66 -18.92
C LEU A 158 6.50 -7.82 -18.71
N ILE A 159 6.09 -9.02 -18.28
CA ILE A 159 4.70 -9.39 -17.98
C ILE A 159 4.55 -9.55 -16.47
N GLY A 160 3.66 -8.75 -15.86
CA GLY A 160 3.47 -8.69 -14.41
C GLY A 160 3.88 -7.33 -13.84
N ASN A 161 4.28 -7.31 -12.58
CA ASN A 161 4.79 -6.10 -11.93
C ASN A 161 6.31 -6.03 -12.10
N GLU A 162 6.84 -4.86 -12.46
CA GLU A 162 8.29 -4.60 -12.53
C GLU A 162 8.97 -4.69 -11.16
N THR A 163 8.22 -4.53 -10.07
CA THR A 163 8.71 -4.57 -8.70
C THR A 163 8.23 -5.82 -7.96
N ALA A 164 9.15 -6.49 -7.28
CA ALA A 164 8.83 -7.45 -6.24
C ALA A 164 9.17 -6.89 -4.86
N THR A 165 8.38 -7.24 -3.85
CA THR A 165 8.50 -6.75 -2.47
C THR A 165 8.69 -7.93 -1.52
N CYS A 166 9.62 -7.83 -0.56
CA CYS A 166 9.79 -8.83 0.49
C CYS A 166 8.61 -8.78 1.47
N MET A 167 7.85 -9.87 1.56
CA MET A 167 6.64 -9.97 2.36
C MET A 167 6.93 -10.46 3.79
N ALA A 168 5.96 -10.30 4.69
CA ALA A 168 6.09 -10.66 6.11
C ALA A 168 6.33 -12.17 6.34
N ASN A 169 6.04 -13.02 5.36
CA ASN A 169 6.31 -14.46 5.42
C ASN A 169 7.74 -14.84 4.97
N GLY A 170 8.60 -13.87 4.65
CA GLY A 170 9.97 -14.12 4.17
C GLY A 170 10.07 -14.52 2.70
N THR A 171 9.00 -14.35 1.92
CA THR A 171 8.99 -14.59 0.47
C THR A 171 8.78 -13.30 -0.31
N TRP A 172 9.24 -13.25 -1.56
CA TRP A 172 8.97 -12.14 -2.46
C TRP A 172 7.54 -12.21 -2.98
N SER A 173 6.95 -11.04 -3.26
CA SER A 173 5.71 -10.93 -4.03
C SER A 173 5.91 -11.45 -5.47
N SER A 174 4.88 -11.35 -6.30
CA SER A 174 4.89 -11.89 -7.66
C SER A 174 6.07 -11.38 -8.50
N ILE A 175 6.96 -12.29 -8.88
CA ILE A 175 8.11 -12.01 -9.76
C ILE A 175 7.60 -11.97 -11.21
N PRO A 176 8.00 -10.96 -12.02
CA PRO A 176 7.55 -10.86 -13.39
C PRO A 176 8.14 -11.93 -14.31
N VAL A 177 7.56 -12.09 -15.49
CA VAL A 177 8.04 -13.01 -16.53
C VAL A 177 8.40 -12.24 -17.80
N CYS A 178 9.54 -12.55 -18.39
CA CYS A 178 9.95 -11.99 -19.67
C CYS A 178 9.41 -12.87 -20.81
N LYS A 179 8.64 -12.28 -21.72
CA LYS A 179 8.06 -12.99 -22.87
C LYS A 179 8.29 -12.22 -24.16
N VAL A 180 8.38 -12.96 -25.27
CA VAL A 180 8.34 -12.35 -26.60
C VAL A 180 6.93 -11.80 -26.83
N VAL A 181 6.85 -10.50 -27.08
CA VAL A 181 5.61 -9.82 -27.47
C VAL A 181 5.82 -9.18 -28.83
N THR A 182 4.83 -9.33 -29.70
CA THR A 182 4.84 -8.77 -31.05
C THR A 182 3.56 -8.01 -31.32
N CYS A 183 3.69 -6.86 -31.98
CA CYS A 183 2.57 -6.09 -32.50
C CYS A 183 2.38 -6.35 -34.00
N PRO A 184 1.12 -6.35 -34.48
CA PRO A 184 0.86 -6.41 -35.90
C PRO A 184 1.35 -5.13 -36.59
N THR A 185 1.44 -5.17 -37.91
CA THR A 185 1.58 -3.96 -38.74
C THR A 185 0.60 -2.86 -38.26
N PRO A 186 1.08 -1.66 -37.92
CA PRO A 186 0.21 -0.61 -37.42
C PRO A 186 -0.72 -0.12 -38.53
N THR A 187 -1.99 0.07 -38.20
CA THR A 187 -2.92 0.72 -39.14
C THR A 187 -2.52 2.18 -39.34
N GLY A 188 -2.74 2.71 -40.55
CA GLY A 188 -2.54 4.12 -40.86
C GLY A 188 -3.43 5.04 -40.01
N ILE A 189 -3.19 6.35 -40.14
CA ILE A 189 -4.00 7.41 -39.54
C ILE A 189 -4.69 8.21 -40.63
N GLU A 190 -5.87 8.75 -40.33
CA GLU A 190 -6.61 9.58 -41.26
C GLU A 190 -5.83 10.87 -41.60
N ASN A 191 -5.82 11.26 -42.88
CA ASN A 191 -5.08 12.43 -43.38
C ASN A 191 -3.57 12.42 -43.06
N GLY A 192 -3.01 11.22 -42.83
CA GLY A 192 -1.58 11.02 -42.58
C GLY A 192 -1.04 9.76 -43.24
N PHE A 193 0.21 9.46 -42.93
CA PHE A 193 0.98 8.34 -43.48
C PHE A 193 2.00 7.82 -42.46
N ILE A 194 2.60 6.67 -42.75
CA ILE A 194 3.68 6.08 -41.96
C ILE A 194 5.00 6.41 -42.66
N ASP A 195 5.97 7.00 -41.95
CA ASP A 195 7.22 7.53 -42.53
C ASP A 195 8.17 6.43 -43.10
N PHE A 196 8.07 5.18 -42.63
CA PHE A 196 9.06 4.12 -42.92
C PHE A 196 8.45 2.79 -43.39
N ALA A 197 9.30 1.92 -43.96
CA ALA A 197 8.94 0.60 -44.46
C ALA A 197 8.22 -0.24 -43.40
N VAL A 198 7.08 -0.79 -43.82
CA VAL A 198 6.18 -1.56 -42.97
C VAL A 198 6.65 -3.01 -42.88
N ARG A 199 6.99 -3.47 -41.68
CA ARG A 199 7.28 -4.89 -41.39
C ARG A 199 5.97 -5.62 -41.10
N ARG A 200 5.96 -6.96 -41.28
CA ARG A 200 4.80 -7.81 -40.94
C ARG A 200 4.52 -7.84 -39.44
N THR A 201 5.58 -7.80 -38.63
CA THR A 201 5.52 -7.88 -37.17
C THR A 201 6.59 -6.97 -36.58
N TYR A 202 6.26 -6.36 -35.45
CA TYR A 202 7.16 -5.51 -34.66
C TYR A 202 7.34 -6.11 -33.27
N HIS A 203 8.54 -6.07 -32.73
CA HIS A 203 8.80 -6.54 -31.37
C HIS A 203 8.50 -5.45 -30.33
N TYR A 204 8.34 -5.86 -29.08
CA TYR A 204 8.18 -4.94 -27.95
C TYR A 204 9.23 -3.82 -27.97
N ASN A 205 8.79 -2.61 -27.62
CA ASN A 205 9.58 -1.38 -27.57
C ASN A 205 10.06 -0.84 -28.95
N GLU A 206 9.83 -1.56 -30.06
CA GLU A 206 9.99 -0.98 -31.41
C GLU A 206 8.91 0.08 -31.67
N SER A 207 9.25 1.12 -32.42
CA SER A 207 8.36 2.22 -32.73
C SER A 207 8.23 2.47 -34.23
N VAL A 208 7.06 2.99 -34.62
CA VAL A 208 6.81 3.55 -35.94
C VAL A 208 6.57 5.04 -35.83
N SER A 209 6.94 5.76 -36.89
CA SER A 209 6.77 7.20 -36.99
C SER A 209 5.68 7.52 -37.98
N PHE A 210 4.79 8.43 -37.62
CA PHE A 210 3.74 8.92 -38.51
C PHE A 210 4.08 10.32 -39.05
N GLY A 211 3.49 10.64 -40.19
CA GLY A 211 3.48 11.96 -40.80
C GLY A 211 2.06 12.40 -41.14
N CYS A 212 1.82 13.70 -41.23
CA CYS A 212 0.55 14.25 -41.70
C CYS A 212 0.69 14.74 -43.14
N GLN A 213 -0.40 14.67 -43.91
CA GLN A 213 -0.45 15.23 -45.25
C GLN A 213 -0.20 16.74 -45.23
N THR A 214 0.22 17.30 -46.36
CA THR A 214 0.51 18.74 -46.48
C THR A 214 -0.68 19.58 -46.04
N GLY A 215 -0.43 20.57 -45.18
CA GLY A 215 -1.45 21.47 -44.62
C GLY A 215 -2.13 20.96 -43.34
N PHE A 216 -1.99 19.69 -42.98
CA PHE A 216 -2.49 19.15 -41.71
C PHE A 216 -1.47 19.32 -40.60
N VAL A 217 -1.96 19.54 -39.38
CA VAL A 217 -1.11 19.70 -38.19
C VAL A 217 -1.21 18.45 -37.32
N MET A 218 -0.06 17.93 -36.89
CA MET A 218 0.01 16.76 -36.02
C MET A 218 -0.29 17.13 -34.57
N GLU A 219 -1.22 16.41 -33.96
CA GLU A 219 -1.53 16.48 -32.54
C GLU A 219 -1.18 15.14 -31.87
N GLY A 220 -0.33 15.18 -30.83
CA GLY A 220 0.12 13.99 -30.10
C GLY A 220 1.54 13.52 -30.47
N SER A 221 1.91 12.32 -30.02
CA SER A 221 3.24 11.76 -30.26
C SER A 221 3.40 11.35 -31.72
N LYS A 222 4.48 11.82 -32.37
CA LYS A 222 4.90 11.36 -33.70
C LYS A 222 5.16 9.86 -33.75
N HIS A 223 5.58 9.28 -32.63
CA HIS A 223 5.95 7.88 -32.52
C HIS A 223 4.88 7.08 -31.78
N SER A 224 4.50 5.94 -32.34
CA SER A 224 3.73 4.91 -31.64
C SER A 224 4.64 3.70 -31.41
N ARG A 225 4.58 3.10 -30.23
CA ARG A 225 5.48 2.06 -29.76
C ARG A 225 4.72 0.77 -29.47
N CYS A 226 5.31 -0.38 -29.78
CA CYS A 226 4.74 -1.67 -29.43
C CYS A 226 4.82 -1.91 -27.92
N GLU A 227 3.67 -2.01 -27.25
CA GLU A 227 3.55 -2.20 -25.81
C GLU A 227 3.61 -3.68 -25.41
N ASN A 228 3.79 -3.94 -24.11
CA ASN A 228 3.84 -5.29 -23.56
C ASN A 228 2.51 -6.07 -23.68
N THR A 229 1.41 -5.38 -24.03
CA THR A 229 0.09 -5.96 -24.31
C THR A 229 -0.02 -6.54 -25.73
N GLY A 230 0.96 -6.28 -26.60
CA GLY A 230 0.88 -6.59 -28.03
C GLY A 230 0.11 -5.55 -28.86
N ASN A 231 -0.28 -4.44 -28.23
CA ASN A 231 -0.92 -3.30 -28.89
C ASN A 231 0.06 -2.14 -29.08
N TRP A 232 -0.27 -1.27 -30.03
CA TRP A 232 0.44 -0.02 -30.25
C TRP A 232 0.00 1.02 -29.21
N SER A 233 0.96 1.80 -28.72
CA SER A 233 0.69 3.00 -27.93
C SER A 233 -0.12 4.02 -28.74
N THR A 234 -0.57 5.09 -28.09
CA THR A 234 -1.37 6.16 -28.72
C THR A 234 -0.79 6.65 -30.05
N LYS A 235 -1.65 6.77 -31.07
CA LYS A 235 -1.30 7.32 -32.39
C LYS A 235 -1.57 8.84 -32.42
N PRO A 236 -0.84 9.60 -33.25
CA PRO A 236 -1.15 11.01 -33.45
C PRO A 236 -2.42 11.19 -34.29
N VAL A 237 -3.02 12.38 -34.19
CA VAL A 237 -4.15 12.82 -35.00
C VAL A 237 -3.71 13.94 -35.93
N CYS A 238 -4.06 13.86 -37.21
CA CYS A 238 -3.79 14.91 -38.18
C CYS A 238 -5.02 15.83 -38.30
N ARG A 239 -4.89 17.05 -37.81
CA ARG A 239 -5.96 18.04 -37.76
C ARG A 239 -6.00 18.88 -39.02
N ALA A 240 -7.19 19.07 -39.55
CA ALA A 240 -7.37 19.76 -40.82
C ALA A 240 -7.11 21.28 -40.71
N PRO A 241 -6.51 21.90 -41.74
CA PRO A 241 -6.42 23.35 -41.82
C PRO A 241 -7.80 23.95 -42.09
N CYS A 242 -8.07 25.12 -41.54
CA CYS A 242 -9.33 25.80 -41.69
C CYS A 242 -9.31 26.80 -42.84
N LYS A 243 -10.44 26.88 -43.55
CA LYS A 243 -10.72 27.99 -44.45
C LYS A 243 -11.74 28.90 -43.80
N ILE A 244 -11.49 30.21 -43.82
CA ILE A 244 -12.44 31.18 -43.27
C ILE A 244 -13.71 31.13 -44.15
N PRO A 245 -14.90 30.86 -43.59
CA PRO A 245 -16.12 30.63 -44.36
C PRO A 245 -16.77 31.92 -44.88
N VAL A 246 -15.96 32.90 -45.33
CA VAL A 246 -16.43 34.12 -46.01
C VAL A 246 -15.65 34.41 -47.27
N LYS A 247 -16.33 34.93 -48.30
CA LYS A 247 -15.73 35.23 -49.60
C LYS A 247 -14.83 36.47 -49.60
N LYS A 248 -15.16 37.48 -48.78
CA LYS A 248 -14.41 38.75 -48.69
C LYS A 248 -14.44 39.28 -47.27
N ALA A 249 -13.28 39.47 -46.67
CA ALA A 249 -13.14 40.10 -45.36
C ALA A 249 -11.70 40.57 -45.14
N VAL A 250 -11.54 41.50 -44.21
CA VAL A 250 -10.23 41.87 -43.64
C VAL A 250 -10.21 41.36 -42.21
N VAL A 251 -9.17 40.59 -41.87
CA VAL A 251 -8.96 40.01 -40.55
C VAL A 251 -7.55 40.34 -40.08
N LEU A 252 -7.27 40.17 -38.79
CA LEU A 252 -5.89 40.14 -38.29
C LEU A 252 -5.41 38.71 -38.19
N TYR A 253 -4.23 38.46 -38.71
CA TYR A 253 -3.53 37.18 -38.58
C TYR A 253 -2.04 37.47 -38.38
N ASN A 254 -1.46 36.92 -37.31
CA ASN A 254 -0.10 37.23 -36.86
C ASN A 254 0.16 38.74 -36.67
N GLY A 255 -0.85 39.49 -36.18
CA GLY A 255 -0.75 40.93 -35.93
C GLY A 255 -0.90 41.82 -37.17
N GLU A 256 -0.98 41.26 -38.36
CA GLU A 256 -1.11 42.01 -39.62
C GLU A 256 -2.53 41.93 -40.20
N LYS A 257 -2.97 43.02 -40.84
CA LYS A 257 -4.25 43.03 -41.60
C LYS A 257 -4.08 42.23 -42.89
N LYS A 258 -4.80 41.12 -43.00
CA LYS A 258 -4.83 40.24 -44.18
C LYS A 258 -6.22 40.23 -44.81
N ARG A 259 -6.28 40.21 -46.14
CA ARG A 259 -7.52 40.04 -46.90
C ARG A 259 -7.74 38.56 -47.16
N VAL A 260 -8.86 38.03 -46.66
CA VAL A 260 -9.21 36.61 -46.74
C VAL A 260 -9.15 36.08 -48.18
N GLN A 261 -9.66 36.84 -49.15
CA GLN A 261 -9.73 36.46 -50.55
C GLN A 261 -8.37 36.33 -51.27
N ASN A 262 -7.33 37.00 -50.78
CA ASN A 262 -6.06 37.15 -51.48
C ASN A 262 -4.89 36.56 -50.70
N ASP A 263 -4.80 36.93 -49.42
CA ASP A 263 -3.61 36.74 -48.60
C ASP A 263 -3.68 35.45 -47.76
N LEU A 264 -4.85 34.82 -47.65
CA LEU A 264 -5.10 33.62 -46.83
C LEU A 264 -5.69 32.46 -47.67
N LYS A 265 -5.28 32.34 -48.94
CA LYS A 265 -5.79 31.31 -49.87
C LYS A 265 -5.41 29.89 -49.47
N ASP A 266 -4.23 29.75 -48.87
CA ASP A 266 -3.67 28.45 -48.45
C ASP A 266 -4.32 27.91 -47.18
N GLY A 267 -5.22 28.69 -46.56
CA GLY A 267 -5.90 28.35 -45.32
C GLY A 267 -5.13 28.81 -44.09
N ILE A 268 -5.66 28.46 -42.92
CA ILE A 268 -5.08 28.71 -41.60
C ILE A 268 -4.83 27.36 -40.96
N LEU A 269 -3.64 27.15 -40.37
CA LEU A 269 -3.31 25.87 -39.78
C LEU A 269 -4.12 25.64 -38.50
N HIS A 270 -4.35 24.38 -38.16
CA HIS A 270 -5.01 24.02 -36.91
C HIS A 270 -4.25 24.56 -35.69
N GLY A 271 -4.99 25.11 -34.73
CA GLY A 271 -4.43 25.74 -33.53
C GLY A 271 -4.07 27.22 -33.70
N GLU A 272 -3.96 27.72 -34.93
CA GLU A 272 -3.72 29.14 -35.17
C GLU A 272 -4.98 29.98 -34.99
N THR A 273 -4.78 31.24 -34.60
CA THR A 273 -5.87 32.18 -34.28
C THR A 273 -5.97 33.30 -35.30
N VAL A 274 -7.19 33.67 -35.64
CA VAL A 274 -7.52 34.81 -36.50
C VAL A 274 -8.42 35.77 -35.73
N SER A 275 -8.11 37.05 -35.73
CA SER A 275 -8.93 38.08 -35.09
C SER A 275 -9.88 38.73 -36.08
N PHE A 276 -11.18 38.64 -35.81
CA PHE A 276 -12.24 39.22 -36.62
C PHE A 276 -12.63 40.60 -36.09
N PHE A 277 -12.84 41.57 -36.98
CA PHE A 277 -13.28 42.90 -36.60
C PHE A 277 -14.79 42.95 -36.36
N CYS A 278 -15.18 43.37 -35.17
CA CYS A 278 -16.55 43.63 -34.78
C CYS A 278 -16.76 45.11 -34.49
N LYS A 279 -17.98 45.61 -34.74
CA LYS A 279 -18.34 47.02 -34.49
C LYS A 279 -19.12 47.14 -33.19
N ASN A 280 -18.71 48.06 -32.31
CA ASN A 280 -19.50 48.50 -31.18
C ASN A 280 -20.34 49.72 -31.61
N LYS A 281 -21.66 49.55 -31.70
CA LYS A 281 -22.58 50.59 -32.17
C LYS A 281 -22.76 51.73 -31.16
N GLU A 282 -22.69 51.45 -29.87
CA GLU A 282 -22.88 52.46 -28.82
C GLU A 282 -21.69 53.42 -28.76
N LYS A 283 -20.47 52.87 -28.89
CA LYS A 283 -19.22 53.64 -28.78
C LYS A 283 -18.61 54.03 -30.13
N SER A 284 -19.28 53.74 -31.24
CA SER A 284 -18.80 54.01 -32.62
C SER A 284 -17.34 53.58 -32.87
N CYS A 285 -16.92 52.44 -32.30
CA CYS A 285 -15.55 51.93 -32.41
C CYS A 285 -15.54 50.48 -32.90
N ALA A 286 -14.36 50.00 -33.31
CA ALA A 286 -14.13 48.61 -33.69
C ALA A 286 -13.27 47.90 -32.64
N TYR A 287 -13.55 46.63 -32.40
CA TYR A 287 -12.77 45.74 -31.55
C TYR A 287 -12.58 44.41 -32.27
N THR A 288 -11.68 43.57 -31.76
CA THR A 288 -11.34 42.29 -32.37
C THR A 288 -11.77 41.13 -31.48
N VAL A 289 -12.20 40.04 -32.10
CA VAL A 289 -12.51 38.78 -31.42
C VAL A 289 -11.68 37.69 -32.04
N ASP A 290 -10.88 37.02 -31.23
CA ASP A 290 -10.01 35.93 -31.67
C ASP A 290 -10.79 34.63 -31.80
N VAL A 291 -10.57 33.94 -32.92
CA VAL A 291 -11.13 32.61 -33.16
C VAL A 291 -10.01 31.70 -33.60
N ALA A 292 -9.89 30.55 -32.94
CA ALA A 292 -8.93 29.52 -33.30
C ALA A 292 -9.49 28.62 -34.42
N CYS A 293 -8.60 28.16 -35.29
CA CYS A 293 -8.88 27.08 -36.22
C CYS A 293 -8.95 25.75 -35.46
N VAL A 294 -10.12 25.11 -35.44
CA VAL A 294 -10.33 23.82 -34.77
C VAL A 294 -10.76 22.79 -35.81
N ASP A 295 -9.82 21.90 -36.15
CA ASP A 295 -10.02 20.76 -37.03
C ASP A 295 -10.86 21.04 -38.29
N GLY A 296 -10.33 21.94 -39.14
CA GLY A 296 -10.99 22.36 -40.39
C GLY A 296 -12.13 23.37 -40.23
N ASN A 297 -12.52 23.72 -39.00
CA ASN A 297 -13.64 24.60 -38.73
C ASN A 297 -13.24 25.93 -38.07
N PHE A 298 -13.90 27.01 -38.50
CA PHE A 298 -13.89 28.33 -37.85
C PHE A 298 -15.29 28.69 -37.41
N THR A 299 -15.47 28.87 -36.10
CA THR A 299 -16.71 29.41 -35.53
C THR A 299 -16.68 30.93 -35.59
N LEU A 300 -17.30 31.52 -36.62
CA LEU A 300 -17.33 32.97 -36.77
C LEU A 300 -17.99 33.65 -35.56
N PRO A 301 -17.46 34.78 -35.06
CA PRO A 301 -18.09 35.50 -33.97
C PRO A 301 -19.45 36.04 -34.40
N ALA A 302 -20.47 35.95 -33.54
CA ALA A 302 -21.81 36.45 -33.85
C ALA A 302 -21.85 37.97 -34.17
N CYS A 303 -20.85 38.71 -33.70
CA CYS A 303 -20.70 40.14 -33.98
C CYS A 303 -20.12 40.45 -35.37
N PHE A 304 -19.57 39.44 -36.06
CA PHE A 304 -18.97 39.57 -37.37
C PHE A 304 -20.07 39.58 -38.45
N LYS A 305 -20.09 40.62 -39.29
CA LYS A 305 -21.11 40.86 -40.32
C LYS A 305 -20.47 41.39 -41.60
#